data_AF-A0A9P7P4H6-F1
#
_entry.id   AF-A0A9P7P4H6-F1
#
_cell.length_a   1.000
_cell.length_b   1.000
_cell.length_c   1.000
_cell.angle_alpha   90.00
_cell.angle_beta   90.00
_cell.angle_gamma   90.00
#
_symmetry.space_group_name_H-M   'P 1'
#
loop_
_entity.id
_entity.type
_entity.pdbx_description
1 polymer ?
#
loop_
_entity_poly.entity_id
_entity_poly.type
_entity_poly.pdbx_seq_one_letter_code
_entity_poly.pdbx_strand_id
1 'polypeptide(L)'
;MALGGRDRRAPELLVQQQTPANGQQDAHLHTVYPQHSRNSIEASASGSAGSDWDDEPVTRRGSQAVIEDLDRSELVRIATALTRRFSDSADQPSPDGHSGTIDEDDPAVNPEHKDFDLEKWVRRFLDQMMAGGLEERSMGVSYRNLNVFGSGSALQLQNTVGSAVTAPLRLGEFFSFNKKPRKQILHSFDGCLNPGELLIVLGRPGSGCSTLLKTICGELHGLELGEQSKIDYNGISQKRMIKEFKGEMIYNQEVDKHFPHLTVGETLEFAASVRTPEHRIQHMSRSEYCQYIAKVVMAVFGLSHTYNTKVGNDFVRGVSGGERKRVSIAEMMVAGSPLTAWDN
;
A
#
# COMPACT_ATOMS: atom_id res chain seq x y z
N MET A 1 -59.00 -3.30 25.39
CA MET A 1 -58.51 -1.90 25.38
C MET A 1 -57.04 -1.96 25.00
N ALA A 2 -56.66 -1.84 23.72
CA ALA A 2 -56.55 -0.60 22.94
C ALA A 2 -55.62 0.40 23.66
N LEU A 3 -54.54 1.01 23.15
CA LEU A 3 -53.78 1.16 21.89
C LEU A 3 -52.39 1.69 22.41
N GLY A 4 -51.26 1.74 21.74
CA GLY A 4 -50.94 1.87 20.33
C GLY A 4 -49.42 2.05 20.19
N GLY A 5 -48.90 1.74 18.99
CA GLY A 5 -47.49 1.83 18.66
C GLY A 5 -46.94 3.25 18.61
N ARG A 6 -45.62 3.36 18.71
CA ARG A 6 -44.86 4.48 18.18
C ARG A 6 -43.67 3.98 17.40
N ASP A 7 -43.43 4.76 16.37
CA ASP A 7 -42.85 4.43 15.09
C ASP A 7 -41.35 4.75 15.07
N ARG A 8 -40.66 4.15 14.10
CA ARG A 8 -39.27 4.43 13.75
C ARG A 8 -39.16 5.87 13.26
N ARG A 9 -38.05 6.55 13.60
CA ARG A 9 -37.46 7.58 12.72
C ARG A 9 -35.98 7.76 13.02
N ALA A 10 -35.17 7.58 11.98
CA ALA A 10 -33.76 7.96 11.90
C ALA A 10 -33.64 9.50 11.80
N PRO A 11 -32.51 10.09 12.19
CA PRO A 11 -32.29 11.51 11.98
C PRO A 11 -32.13 11.83 10.47
N GLU A 12 -32.99 12.70 9.96
CA GLU A 12 -32.87 13.35 8.66
C GLU A 12 -31.62 14.25 8.64
N LEU A 13 -30.69 13.99 7.72
CA LEU A 13 -29.65 14.95 7.36
C LEU A 13 -30.17 15.82 6.22
N LEU A 14 -30.28 17.12 6.51
CA LEU A 14 -30.78 18.17 5.64
C LEU A 14 -29.78 18.41 4.49
N VAL A 15 -30.19 18.12 3.26
CA VAL A 15 -29.47 18.48 2.04
C VAL A 15 -29.86 19.89 1.65
N GLN A 16 -28.94 20.84 1.75
CA GLN A 16 -29.11 22.18 1.19
C GLN A 16 -28.45 22.24 -0.19
N GLN A 17 -29.29 22.23 -1.22
CA GLN A 17 -28.92 22.46 -2.62
C GLN A 17 -28.62 23.95 -2.83
N GLN A 18 -27.51 24.25 -3.51
CA GLN A 18 -27.35 25.51 -4.24
C GLN A 18 -27.25 25.20 -5.73
N THR A 19 -28.27 25.65 -6.45
CA THR A 19 -28.35 25.69 -7.91
C THR A 19 -27.55 26.88 -8.44
N PRO A 20 -26.87 26.76 -9.59
CA PRO A 20 -26.74 27.88 -10.52
C PRO A 20 -27.53 27.61 -11.81
N ALA A 21 -28.11 28.69 -12.33
CA ALA A 21 -28.95 28.72 -13.52
C ALA A 21 -28.13 28.65 -14.82
N ASN A 22 -28.71 27.95 -15.80
CA ASN A 22 -28.53 27.90 -17.25
C ASN A 22 -27.44 28.76 -17.96
N GLY A 23 -26.80 28.12 -18.96
CA GLY A 23 -26.33 28.84 -20.18
C GLY A 23 -25.32 28.13 -21.08
N GLN A 24 -25.78 27.14 -21.88
CA GLN A 24 -25.31 26.75 -23.23
C GLN A 24 -23.86 26.33 -23.57
N GLN A 25 -23.75 25.02 -23.89
CA GLN A 25 -23.02 24.32 -24.97
C GLN A 25 -21.82 25.00 -25.67
N ASP A 26 -20.65 24.35 -25.60
CA ASP A 26 -20.05 23.69 -26.78
C ASP A 26 -18.97 22.66 -26.38
N ALA A 27 -18.92 21.57 -27.14
CA ALA A 27 -18.15 20.37 -26.88
C ALA A 27 -16.79 20.38 -27.58
N HIS A 28 -15.70 20.26 -26.81
CA HIS A 28 -14.42 19.70 -27.27
C HIS A 28 -13.70 19.07 -26.06
N LEU A 29 -13.58 17.74 -26.06
CA LEU A 29 -12.97 16.98 -24.97
C LEU A 29 -11.44 16.98 -25.12
N HIS A 30 -10.79 17.97 -24.53
CA HIS A 30 -9.37 17.92 -24.16
C HIS A 30 -9.29 17.78 -22.64
N THR A 31 -8.96 16.59 -22.14
CA THR A 31 -8.72 16.38 -20.71
C THR A 31 -7.33 16.92 -20.38
N VAL A 32 -7.27 18.22 -20.06
CA VAL A 32 -6.11 18.86 -19.44
C VAL A 32 -6.25 18.69 -17.94
N TYR A 33 -5.35 17.94 -17.31
CA TYR A 33 -5.23 17.91 -15.85
C TYR A 33 -4.65 19.26 -15.38
N PRO A 34 -5.31 20.00 -14.48
CA PRO A 34 -4.73 21.22 -13.93
C PRO A 34 -3.59 20.87 -12.96
N GLN A 35 -2.45 21.53 -13.14
CA GLN A 35 -1.35 21.55 -12.16
C GLN A 35 -1.87 22.14 -10.84
N HIS A 36 -1.79 21.37 -9.75
CA HIS A 36 -2.22 21.81 -8.44
C HIS A 36 -1.24 22.84 -7.85
N SER A 37 -1.61 24.12 -7.88
CA SER A 37 -1.12 25.11 -6.91
C SER A 37 -1.84 24.90 -5.58
N ARG A 38 -1.10 24.51 -4.53
CA ARG A 38 -1.64 24.40 -3.17
C ARG A 38 -1.88 25.80 -2.59
N ASN A 39 -3.11 26.29 -2.68
CA ASN A 39 -3.58 27.37 -1.81
C ASN A 39 -4.23 26.77 -0.56
N SER A 40 -3.74 27.20 0.59
CA SER A 40 -4.28 26.95 1.92
C SER A 40 -5.75 27.35 2.01
N ILE A 41 -6.62 26.40 2.38
CA ILE A 41 -8.01 26.67 2.72
C ILE A 41 -8.12 26.69 4.25
N GLU A 42 -8.33 27.87 4.81
CA GLU A 42 -8.79 28.05 6.19
C GLU A 42 -10.26 27.60 6.27
N ALA A 43 -10.55 26.65 7.15
CA ALA A 43 -11.91 26.26 7.50
C ALA A 43 -12.28 26.87 8.86
N SER A 44 -13.11 27.91 8.84
CA SER A 44 -13.72 28.48 10.05
C SER A 44 -14.96 27.67 10.43
N ALA A 45 -14.91 26.96 11.55
CA ALA A 45 -16.08 26.32 12.16
C ALA A 45 -16.39 27.00 13.50
N SER A 46 -17.52 27.69 13.59
CA SER A 46 -18.05 28.23 14.85
C SER A 46 -19.13 27.29 15.41
N GLY A 47 -18.84 26.65 16.54
CA GLY A 47 -19.81 25.86 17.30
C GLY A 47 -19.26 25.48 18.68
N SER A 48 -19.74 26.17 19.72
CA SER A 48 -19.28 25.98 21.10
C SER A 48 -19.84 24.72 21.75
N ALA A 49 -18.96 23.84 22.24
CA ALA A 49 -19.23 22.93 23.35
C ALA A 49 -17.88 22.58 24.00
N GLY A 50 -17.73 22.91 25.29
CA GLY A 50 -16.47 22.86 25.98
C GLY A 50 -15.92 21.46 26.21
N SER A 51 -14.63 21.30 25.90
CA SER A 51 -13.70 20.44 26.62
C SER A 51 -12.30 20.97 26.35
N ASP A 52 -11.60 21.33 27.43
CA ASP A 52 -10.24 21.88 27.48
C ASP A 52 -9.24 20.87 26.86
N TRP A 53 -9.00 21.03 25.56
CA TRP A 53 -7.86 20.45 24.85
C TRP A 53 -7.18 21.61 24.16
N ASP A 54 -5.93 21.90 24.54
CA ASP A 54 -5.11 22.93 23.90
C ASP A 54 -5.10 22.70 22.39
N ASP A 55 -5.69 23.65 21.66
CA ASP A 55 -5.88 23.66 20.20
C ASP A 55 -4.55 24.06 19.50
N GLU A 56 -3.45 23.41 19.90
CA GLU A 56 -2.17 23.55 19.22
C GLU A 56 -2.26 22.79 17.90
N PRO A 57 -2.03 23.44 16.75
CA PRO A 57 -1.99 22.74 15.47
C PRO A 57 -0.94 21.63 15.57
N VAL A 58 -1.33 20.40 15.25
CA VAL A 58 -0.42 19.25 15.23
C VAL A 58 0.64 19.50 14.16
N THR A 59 1.72 20.14 14.57
CA THR A 59 2.89 20.36 13.73
C THR A 59 3.52 19.01 13.44
N ARG A 60 3.72 18.69 12.16
CA ARG A 60 4.50 17.53 11.75
C ARG A 60 5.92 17.75 12.26
N ARG A 61 6.25 17.17 13.42
CA ARG A 61 7.66 17.08 13.85
C ARG A 61 8.39 16.34 12.75
N GLY A 62 9.36 17.00 12.13
CA GLY A 62 10.22 16.38 11.13
C GLY A 62 10.89 15.17 11.75
N SER A 63 10.41 13.97 11.41
CA SER A 63 11.10 12.73 11.75
C SER A 63 12.31 12.66 10.85
N GLN A 64 13.46 13.12 11.33
CA GLN A 64 14.72 12.93 10.62
C GLN A 64 14.99 11.42 10.61
N ALA A 65 14.88 10.79 9.44
CA ALA A 65 15.24 9.39 9.27
C ALA A 65 16.75 9.27 9.54
N VAL A 66 17.12 8.60 10.63
CA VAL A 66 18.53 8.34 10.94
C VAL A 66 18.98 7.20 10.04
N ILE A 67 19.80 7.52 9.05
CA ILE A 67 20.44 6.57 8.13
C ILE A 67 21.84 6.27 8.62
N GLU A 68 22.23 5.00 8.59
CA GLU A 68 23.59 4.58 8.91
C GLU A 68 24.58 4.99 7.80
N ASP A 69 25.84 5.25 8.16
CA ASP A 69 26.85 5.77 7.22
C ASP A 69 27.06 4.85 5.99
N LEU A 70 26.88 3.54 6.17
CA LEU A 70 26.97 2.57 5.08
C LEU A 70 25.86 2.76 4.04
N ASP A 71 24.61 2.87 4.50
CA ASP A 71 23.45 3.06 3.62
C ASP A 71 23.53 4.42 2.92
N ARG A 72 23.95 5.46 3.65
CA ARG A 72 24.24 6.78 3.06
C ARG A 72 25.27 6.67 1.94
N SER A 73 26.38 5.97 2.19
CA SER A 73 27.44 5.77 1.18
C SER A 73 26.95 5.02 -0.05
N GLU A 74 26.09 4.01 0.13
CA GLU A 74 25.47 3.31 -1.00
C GLU A 74 24.52 4.23 -1.79
N LEU A 75 23.73 5.09 -1.13
CA LEU A 75 22.92 6.09 -1.81
C LEU A 75 23.77 7.09 -2.61
N VAL A 76 24.91 7.55 -2.08
CA VAL A 76 25.88 8.39 -2.83
C VAL A 76 26.33 7.68 -4.10
N ARG A 77 26.78 6.44 -3.94
CA ARG A 77 27.32 5.63 -5.04
C ARG A 77 26.26 5.42 -6.14
N ILE A 78 25.02 5.14 -5.75
CA ILE A 78 23.87 4.98 -6.63
C ILE A 78 23.57 6.29 -7.36
N ALA A 79 23.48 7.41 -6.65
CA ALA A 79 23.20 8.72 -7.23
C ALA A 79 24.29 9.13 -8.23
N THR A 80 25.56 8.95 -7.87
CA THR A 80 26.70 9.25 -8.74
C THR A 80 26.69 8.41 -10.03
N ALA A 81 26.32 7.13 -9.93
CA ALA A 81 26.22 6.24 -11.08
C ALA A 81 25.08 6.66 -12.03
N LEU A 82 23.96 7.15 -11.50
CA LEU A 82 22.86 7.68 -12.31
C LEU A 82 23.25 8.97 -13.04
N THR A 83 23.80 9.95 -12.33
CA THR A 83 24.17 11.25 -12.92
C THR A 83 25.11 11.06 -14.10
N ARG A 84 26.16 10.24 -13.96
CA ARG A 84 27.09 9.94 -15.05
C ARG A 84 26.40 9.34 -16.28
N ARG A 85 25.43 8.43 -16.09
CA ARG A 85 24.67 7.83 -17.20
C ARG A 85 23.68 8.80 -17.85
N PHE A 86 23.11 9.74 -17.08
CA PHE A 86 22.28 10.81 -17.63
C PHE A 86 23.09 11.80 -18.47
N SER A 87 24.31 12.14 -18.06
CA SER A 87 25.23 12.98 -18.84
C SER A 87 25.60 12.35 -20.20
N ASP A 88 25.81 11.02 -20.23
CA ASP A 88 26.13 10.29 -21.46
C ASP A 88 24.93 10.14 -22.43
N SER A 89 23.69 10.35 -21.96
CA SER A 89 22.47 10.21 -22.76
C SER A 89 21.95 11.54 -23.34
N ALA A 90 22.63 12.66 -23.05
CA ALA A 90 22.16 14.02 -23.33
C ALA A 90 22.41 14.52 -24.77
N ASP A 91 22.46 13.62 -25.77
CA ASP A 91 22.67 13.98 -27.19
C ASP A 91 21.40 13.84 -28.06
N GLN A 92 20.21 13.80 -27.44
CA GLN A 92 18.93 13.95 -28.16
C GLN A 92 18.17 15.22 -27.71
N PRO A 93 17.86 16.14 -28.64
CA PRO A 93 17.08 17.33 -28.31
C PRO A 93 15.59 16.97 -28.21
N SER A 94 15.02 17.09 -27.01
CA SER A 94 13.57 17.09 -26.81
C SER A 94 12.95 18.41 -27.30
N PRO A 95 11.75 18.42 -27.92
CA PRO A 95 11.14 19.63 -28.50
C PRO A 95 10.63 20.63 -27.47
N ASP A 96 10.38 20.17 -26.24
CA ASP A 96 9.91 21.01 -25.14
C ASP A 96 11.09 21.30 -24.22
N GLY A 97 11.54 22.56 -24.22
CA GLY A 97 12.72 23.09 -23.52
C GLY A 97 12.64 23.09 -22.00
N HIS A 98 12.23 21.97 -21.40
CA HIS A 98 12.45 21.67 -19.99
C HIS A 98 13.64 20.72 -19.86
N SER A 99 14.83 21.24 -20.20
CA SER A 99 16.06 20.69 -19.63
C SER A 99 16.00 20.99 -18.13
N GLY A 100 15.52 20.03 -17.35
CA GLY A 100 15.42 20.09 -15.90
C GLY A 100 16.80 19.96 -15.25
N THR A 101 17.74 20.84 -15.59
CA THR A 101 18.97 21.06 -14.82
C THR A 101 18.73 22.26 -13.92
N ILE A 102 17.96 22.06 -12.85
CA ILE A 102 17.90 23.03 -11.75
C ILE A 102 18.03 22.23 -10.44
N ASP A 103 19.14 22.51 -9.75
CA ASP A 103 19.59 22.00 -8.43
C ASP A 103 20.47 20.73 -8.37
N GLU A 104 21.58 20.66 -9.12
CA GLU A 104 22.72 19.79 -8.75
C GLU A 104 23.44 20.26 -7.46
N ASP A 105 23.18 21.49 -7.00
CA ASP A 105 23.85 22.12 -5.85
C ASP A 105 23.04 22.10 -4.54
N ASP A 106 21.87 21.46 -4.50
CA ASP A 106 21.06 21.43 -3.28
C ASP A 106 21.68 20.49 -2.22
N PRO A 107 22.21 21.02 -1.10
CA PRO A 107 22.89 20.22 -0.09
C PRO A 107 21.98 19.16 0.55
N ALA A 108 20.67 19.33 0.51
CA ALA A 108 19.73 18.38 1.11
C ALA A 108 19.51 17.11 0.26
N VAL A 109 19.83 17.14 -1.04
CA VAL A 109 19.76 15.95 -1.91
C VAL A 109 21.12 15.31 -2.15
N ASN A 110 22.21 15.92 -1.67
CA ASN A 110 23.53 15.31 -1.74
C ASN A 110 23.76 14.39 -0.52
N PRO A 111 23.88 13.06 -0.69
CA PRO A 111 24.06 12.17 0.45
C PRO A 111 25.42 12.28 1.15
N GLU A 112 26.41 12.96 0.54
CA GLU A 112 27.68 13.31 1.19
C GLU A 112 27.59 14.55 2.08
N HIS A 113 26.52 15.34 1.95
CA HIS A 113 26.38 16.58 2.72
C HIS A 113 25.76 16.31 4.10
N LYS A 114 26.20 17.10 5.09
CA LYS A 114 25.71 17.02 6.48
C LYS A 114 24.20 17.27 6.61
N ASP A 115 23.65 18.08 5.70
CA ASP A 115 22.24 18.47 5.68
C ASP A 115 21.39 17.54 4.79
N PHE A 116 21.92 16.37 4.42
CA PHE A 116 21.20 15.37 3.62
C PHE A 116 19.85 15.00 4.24
N ASP A 117 18.83 15.06 3.40
CA ASP A 117 17.46 14.69 3.71
C ASP A 117 17.04 13.53 2.80
N LEU A 118 16.85 12.36 3.40
CA LEU A 118 16.40 11.17 2.69
C LEU A 118 15.04 11.35 2.03
N GLU A 119 14.09 12.01 2.71
CA GLU A 119 12.74 12.21 2.16
C GLU A 119 12.85 13.03 0.88
N LYS A 120 13.64 14.11 0.91
CA LYS A 120 13.87 14.96 -0.25
C LYS A 120 14.58 14.20 -1.38
N TRP A 121 15.61 13.42 -1.06
CA TRP A 121 16.33 12.62 -2.05
C TRP A 121 15.44 11.55 -2.71
N VAL A 122 14.68 10.79 -1.92
CA VAL A 122 13.77 9.75 -2.44
C VAL A 122 12.70 10.38 -3.33
N ARG A 123 12.11 11.52 -2.94
CA ARG A 123 11.14 12.24 -3.78
C ARG A 123 11.74 12.62 -5.13
N ARG A 124 12.95 13.20 -5.14
CA ARG A 124 13.63 13.55 -6.40
C ARG A 124 13.96 12.33 -7.25
N PHE A 125 14.41 11.24 -6.63
CA PHE A 125 14.67 9.99 -7.33
C PHE A 125 13.40 9.45 -8.00
N LEU A 126 12.26 9.50 -7.31
CA LEU A 126 10.97 9.11 -7.88
C LEU A 126 10.54 10.04 -9.02
N ASP A 127 10.71 11.36 -8.87
CA ASP A 127 10.39 12.33 -9.93
C ASP A 127 11.23 12.06 -11.20
N GLN A 128 12.53 11.77 -11.04
CA GLN A 128 13.42 11.41 -12.15
C GLN A 128 13.01 10.09 -12.81
N MET A 129 12.63 9.10 -12.01
CA MET A 129 12.10 7.83 -12.52
C MET A 129 10.83 8.04 -13.35
N MET A 130 9.90 8.87 -12.86
CA MET A 130 8.67 9.22 -13.58
C MET A 130 8.95 10.00 -14.87
N ALA A 131 9.85 10.99 -14.83
CA ALA A 131 10.30 11.73 -16.02
C ALA A 131 10.97 10.82 -17.07
N GLY A 132 11.61 9.73 -16.62
CA GLY A 132 12.17 8.68 -17.46
C GLY A 132 11.17 7.72 -18.09
N GLY A 133 9.86 7.98 -17.98
CA GLY A 133 8.79 7.22 -18.63
C GLY A 133 8.10 6.18 -17.75
N LEU A 134 8.28 6.25 -16.43
CA LEU A 134 7.49 5.43 -15.50
C LEU A 134 6.15 6.11 -15.20
N GLU A 135 5.06 5.41 -15.50
CA GLU A 135 3.71 5.89 -15.20
C GLU A 135 3.44 5.85 -13.69
N GLU A 136 2.92 6.96 -13.16
CA GLU A 136 2.44 7.04 -11.79
C GLU A 136 1.19 6.17 -11.63
N ARG A 137 1.28 5.12 -10.80
CA ARG A 137 0.12 4.29 -10.46
C ARG A 137 -0.48 4.81 -9.17
N SER A 138 -1.70 5.34 -9.26
CA SER A 138 -2.46 5.82 -8.11
C SER A 138 -3.79 5.07 -8.03
N MET A 139 -4.15 4.62 -6.83
CA MET A 139 -5.39 3.87 -6.60
C MET A 139 -6.07 4.33 -5.33
N GLY A 140 -7.33 4.72 -5.46
CA GLY A 140 -8.24 4.87 -4.33
C GLY A 140 -9.10 3.62 -4.18
N VAL A 141 -9.57 3.37 -2.97
CA VAL A 141 -10.54 2.30 -2.68
C VAL A 141 -11.73 2.87 -1.95
N SER A 142 -12.93 2.50 -2.40
CA SER A 142 -14.18 2.83 -1.74
C SER A 142 -14.94 1.56 -1.43
N TYR A 143 -15.61 1.53 -0.29
CA TYR A 143 -16.44 0.41 0.11
C TYR A 143 -17.71 0.90 0.79
N ARG A 144 -18.81 0.20 0.52
CA ARG A 144 -20.13 0.53 1.05
C ARG A 144 -20.85 -0.72 1.51
N ASN A 145 -21.53 -0.60 2.64
CA ASN A 145 -22.28 -1.65 3.31
C ASN A 145 -21.44 -2.93 3.43
N LEU A 146 -20.18 -2.77 3.82
CA LEU A 146 -19.21 -3.86 3.86
C LEU A 146 -19.53 -4.79 5.03
N ASN A 147 -19.99 -5.98 4.69
CA ASN A 147 -20.26 -7.06 5.62
C ASN A 147 -19.35 -8.23 5.28
N VAL A 148 -18.58 -8.72 6.26
CA VAL A 148 -17.63 -9.82 6.07
C VAL A 148 -17.90 -10.91 7.07
N PHE A 149 -17.96 -12.14 6.58
CA PHE A 149 -18.22 -13.33 7.37
C PHE A 149 -16.99 -14.22 7.36
N GLY A 150 -16.60 -14.70 8.55
CA GLY A 150 -15.58 -15.72 8.70
C GLY A 150 -16.22 -17.11 8.75
N SER A 151 -15.69 -18.02 7.95
CA SER A 151 -16.00 -19.43 8.09
C SER A 151 -15.13 -20.01 9.23
N GLY A 152 -15.77 -20.58 10.26
CA GLY A 152 -15.05 -21.27 11.35
C GLY A 152 -14.28 -22.52 10.89
N SER A 153 -14.28 -22.82 9.59
CA SER A 153 -13.60 -23.92 8.91
C SER A 153 -12.12 -23.67 8.62
N ALA A 154 -11.58 -22.47 8.90
CA ALA A 154 -10.12 -22.30 8.97
C ALA A 154 -9.48 -23.12 10.13
N LEU A 155 -10.30 -23.79 10.96
CA LEU A 155 -9.93 -24.71 12.03
C LEU A 155 -10.24 -26.21 11.72
N GLN A 156 -10.47 -26.61 10.47
CA GLN A 156 -10.67 -28.01 10.07
C GLN A 156 -9.95 -28.27 8.73
N LEU A 157 -9.10 -29.28 8.51
CA LEU A 157 -8.80 -30.52 9.24
C LEU A 157 -7.40 -30.97 8.76
N GLN A 158 -6.43 -31.13 9.66
CA GLN A 158 -5.38 -32.12 9.39
C GLN A 158 -6.08 -33.48 9.41
N ASN A 159 -6.29 -34.06 8.23
CA ASN A 159 -6.69 -35.45 8.12
C ASN A 159 -5.51 -36.32 8.58
N THR A 160 -5.46 -36.66 9.87
CA THR A 160 -4.55 -37.69 10.35
C THR A 160 -4.95 -39.00 9.70
N VAL A 161 -3.98 -39.77 9.21
CA VAL A 161 -4.17 -40.98 8.38
C VAL A 161 -5.17 -42.00 8.96
N GLY A 162 -5.40 -41.97 10.29
CA GLY A 162 -6.41 -42.79 10.97
C GLY A 162 -7.89 -42.45 10.68
N SER A 163 -8.20 -41.25 10.16
CA SER A 163 -9.58 -40.87 9.80
C SER A 163 -10.08 -41.61 8.55
N ALA A 164 -9.18 -42.00 7.65
CA ALA A 164 -9.50 -42.79 6.46
C ALA A 164 -9.92 -44.23 6.81
N VAL A 165 -9.31 -44.81 7.86
CA VAL A 165 -9.56 -46.20 8.28
C VAL A 165 -10.90 -46.35 9.02
N THR A 166 -11.37 -45.29 9.68
CA THR A 166 -12.65 -45.28 10.43
C THR A 166 -13.82 -44.68 9.65
N ALA A 167 -13.58 -44.17 8.43
CA ALA A 167 -14.59 -43.54 7.58
C ALA A 167 -15.84 -44.41 7.29
N PRO A 168 -15.75 -45.73 7.06
CA PRO A 168 -16.93 -46.55 6.79
C PRO A 168 -17.87 -46.70 8.00
N LEU A 169 -17.34 -46.60 9.22
CA LEU A 169 -18.08 -46.81 10.47
C LEU A 169 -18.75 -45.53 10.99
N ARG A 170 -18.44 -44.36 10.41
CA ARG A 170 -18.97 -43.04 10.80
C ARG A 170 -19.93 -42.43 9.78
N LEU A 171 -20.53 -43.26 8.91
CA LEU A 171 -21.41 -42.81 7.84
C LEU A 171 -22.61 -41.99 8.37
N GLY A 172 -23.11 -42.30 9.57
CA GLY A 172 -24.18 -41.53 10.23
C GLY A 172 -23.74 -40.16 10.80
N GLU A 173 -22.46 -40.00 11.15
CA GLU A 173 -21.90 -38.71 11.59
C GLU A 173 -21.59 -37.78 10.40
N PHE A 174 -21.31 -38.35 9.22
CA PHE A 174 -21.17 -37.61 7.96
C PHE A 174 -22.49 -36.97 7.49
N PHE A 175 -23.66 -37.42 7.94
CA PHE A 175 -24.93 -36.73 7.63
C PHE A 175 -25.25 -35.58 8.59
N SER A 176 -24.52 -35.48 9.71
CA SER A 176 -24.61 -34.38 10.67
C SER A 176 -23.45 -33.41 10.51
N PHE A 177 -23.12 -33.04 9.26
CA PHE A 177 -22.35 -31.82 8.97
C PHE A 177 -23.17 -30.61 9.38
N ASN A 178 -23.26 -30.37 10.69
CA ASN A 178 -23.71 -29.11 11.24
C ASN A 178 -22.69 -28.07 10.76
N LYS A 179 -22.95 -27.45 9.60
CA LYS A 179 -22.17 -26.33 9.08
C LYS A 179 -22.13 -25.31 10.20
N LYS A 180 -20.98 -25.17 10.86
CA LYS A 180 -20.82 -24.15 11.90
C LYS A 180 -21.30 -22.82 11.31
N PRO A 181 -22.18 -22.09 11.99
CA PRO A 181 -22.76 -20.88 11.43
C PRO A 181 -21.63 -19.90 11.09
N ARG A 182 -21.67 -19.36 9.87
CA ARG A 182 -20.78 -18.27 9.45
C ARG A 182 -20.85 -17.14 10.48
N LYS A 183 -19.70 -16.75 11.04
CA LYS A 183 -19.63 -15.68 12.04
C LYS A 183 -19.43 -14.37 11.31
N GLN A 184 -20.34 -13.44 11.49
CA GLN A 184 -20.13 -12.09 10.98
C GLN A 184 -19.02 -11.39 11.76
N ILE A 185 -18.06 -10.81 11.05
CA ILE A 185 -16.89 -10.11 11.60
C ILE A 185 -17.08 -8.61 11.38
N LEU A 186 -17.25 -8.18 10.12
CA LEU A 186 -17.52 -6.78 9.78
C LEU A 186 -19.02 -6.55 9.57
N HIS A 187 -19.50 -5.43 10.09
CA HIS A 187 -20.92 -5.09 10.13
C HIS A 187 -21.13 -3.73 9.46
N SER A 188 -21.62 -3.75 8.22
CA SER A 188 -22.04 -2.56 7.45
C SER A 188 -21.04 -1.40 7.49
N PHE A 189 -19.77 -1.67 7.18
CA PHE A 189 -18.73 -0.64 7.12
C PHE A 189 -18.82 0.17 5.82
N ASP A 190 -18.65 1.48 5.93
CA ASP A 190 -18.54 2.41 4.82
C ASP A 190 -17.19 3.14 4.91
N GLY A 191 -16.59 3.45 3.77
CA GLY A 191 -15.35 4.21 3.74
C GLY A 191 -14.82 4.47 2.34
N CYS A 192 -13.94 5.45 2.24
CA CYS A 192 -13.21 5.82 1.04
C CYS A 192 -11.79 6.18 1.46
N LEU A 193 -10.81 5.66 0.73
CA LEU A 193 -9.41 5.98 0.87
C LEU A 193 -8.95 6.53 -0.47
N ASN A 194 -8.55 7.79 -0.50
CA ASN A 194 -8.04 8.42 -1.70
C ASN A 194 -6.57 8.07 -1.93
N PRO A 195 -6.07 8.16 -3.18
CA PRO A 195 -4.65 7.98 -3.43
C PRO A 195 -3.79 8.92 -2.56
N GLY A 196 -2.71 8.38 -1.99
CA GLY A 196 -1.78 9.13 -1.14
C GLY A 196 -2.21 9.32 0.31
N GLU A 197 -3.40 8.85 0.70
CA GLU A 197 -3.83 8.85 2.10
C GLU A 197 -3.28 7.64 2.87
N LEU A 198 -2.97 7.86 4.15
CA LEU A 198 -2.59 6.79 5.09
C LEU A 198 -3.77 6.48 6.01
N LEU A 199 -4.27 5.24 5.96
CA LEU A 199 -5.29 4.73 6.87
C LEU A 199 -4.67 3.95 8.01
N ILE A 200 -4.90 4.39 9.24
CA ILE A 200 -4.57 3.63 10.46
C ILE A 200 -5.85 2.98 10.98
N VAL A 201 -5.86 1.65 11.07
CA VAL A 201 -7.00 0.87 11.59
C VAL A 201 -6.70 0.40 13.01
N LEU A 202 -7.42 0.95 14.00
CA LEU A 202 -7.26 0.62 15.41
C LEU A 202 -8.49 -0.08 15.95
N GLY A 203 -8.27 -1.11 16.77
CA GLY A 203 -9.36 -1.85 17.41
C GLY A 203 -8.86 -2.84 18.44
N ARG A 204 -9.75 -3.25 19.35
CA ARG A 204 -9.45 -4.29 20.35
C ARG A 204 -9.11 -5.62 19.65
N PRO A 205 -8.35 -6.53 20.27
CA PRO A 205 -8.12 -7.87 19.72
C PRO A 205 -9.43 -8.54 19.30
N GLY A 206 -9.47 -9.07 18.08
CA GLY A 206 -10.66 -9.71 17.51
C GLY A 206 -11.75 -8.77 16.98
N SER A 207 -11.51 -7.46 16.92
CA SER A 207 -12.45 -6.46 16.35
C SER A 207 -12.57 -6.51 14.83
N GLY A 208 -11.63 -7.17 14.14
CA GLY A 208 -11.65 -7.33 12.68
C GLY A 208 -10.74 -6.39 11.90
N CYS A 209 -9.76 -5.72 12.54
CA CYS A 209 -8.79 -4.87 11.83
C CYS A 209 -8.10 -5.61 10.67
N SER A 210 -7.47 -6.76 10.97
CA SER A 210 -6.85 -7.64 9.98
C SER A 210 -7.85 -8.11 8.92
N THR A 211 -9.12 -8.35 9.31
CA THR A 211 -10.18 -8.73 8.37
C THR A 211 -10.50 -7.61 7.40
N LEU A 212 -10.54 -6.35 7.87
CA LEU A 212 -10.75 -5.18 7.02
C LEU A 212 -9.60 -5.02 6.04
N LEU A 213 -8.34 -5.07 6.50
CA LEU A 213 -7.15 -4.95 5.65
C LEU A 213 -7.10 -6.06 4.58
N LYS A 214 -7.29 -7.33 4.98
CA LYS A 214 -7.37 -8.45 4.04
C LYS A 214 -8.47 -8.25 3.00
N THR A 215 -9.65 -7.83 3.45
CA THR A 215 -10.80 -7.64 2.56
C THR A 215 -10.56 -6.53 1.56
N ILE A 216 -9.98 -5.39 1.98
CA ILE A 216 -9.64 -4.27 1.10
C ILE A 216 -8.55 -4.65 0.10
N CYS A 217 -7.60 -5.50 0.47
CA CYS A 217 -6.58 -6.01 -0.46
C CYS A 217 -7.02 -7.21 -1.30
N GLY A 218 -8.29 -7.66 -1.19
CA GLY A 218 -8.81 -8.80 -1.94
C GLY A 218 -8.33 -10.18 -1.45
N GLU A 219 -7.73 -10.25 -0.27
CA GLU A 219 -7.28 -11.49 0.38
C GLU A 219 -8.44 -12.17 1.14
N LEU A 220 -9.37 -12.76 0.37
CA LEU A 220 -10.62 -13.32 0.89
C LEU A 220 -10.54 -14.79 1.34
N HIS A 221 -9.34 -15.34 1.54
CA HIS A 221 -9.17 -16.75 1.92
C HIS A 221 -9.84 -17.05 3.28
N GLY A 222 -10.94 -17.83 3.25
CA GLY A 222 -11.74 -18.15 4.44
C GLY A 222 -12.73 -17.07 4.86
N LEU A 223 -12.82 -15.97 4.08
CA LEU A 223 -13.73 -14.86 4.27
C LEU A 223 -14.79 -14.84 3.15
N GLU A 224 -16.02 -14.49 3.50
CA GLU A 224 -17.12 -14.31 2.57
C GLU A 224 -17.66 -12.88 2.68
N LEU A 225 -17.86 -12.22 1.55
CA LEU A 225 -18.52 -10.92 1.49
C LEU A 225 -20.03 -11.11 1.52
N GLY A 226 -20.74 -10.27 2.28
CA GLY A 226 -22.19 -10.18 2.20
C GLY A 226 -22.63 -9.66 0.84
N GLU A 227 -23.75 -10.15 0.33
CA GLU A 227 -24.26 -9.85 -1.02
C GLU A 227 -24.45 -8.36 -1.32
N GLN A 228 -24.70 -7.56 -0.27
CA GLN A 228 -24.91 -6.12 -0.37
C GLN A 228 -23.61 -5.30 -0.23
N SER A 229 -22.48 -5.95 0.01
CA SER A 229 -21.17 -5.31 0.15
C SER A 229 -20.65 -4.91 -1.23
N LYS A 230 -20.25 -3.65 -1.36
CA LYS A 230 -19.62 -3.13 -2.57
C LYS A 230 -18.22 -2.63 -2.24
N ILE A 231 -17.26 -3.00 -3.08
CA ILE A 231 -15.88 -2.52 -2.99
C ILE A 231 -15.44 -2.22 -4.43
N ASP A 232 -15.01 -0.97 -4.63
CA ASP A 232 -14.63 -0.42 -5.92
C ASP A 232 -13.29 0.30 -5.79
N TYR A 233 -12.43 0.09 -6.78
CA TYR A 233 -11.08 0.65 -6.86
C TYR A 233 -11.02 1.54 -8.10
N ASN A 234 -11.10 2.85 -7.94
CA ASN A 234 -11.26 3.80 -9.06
C ASN A 234 -12.38 3.38 -10.05
N GLY A 235 -13.50 2.86 -9.54
CA GLY A 235 -14.63 2.37 -10.34
C GLY A 235 -14.48 0.95 -10.89
N ILE A 236 -13.37 0.26 -10.61
CA ILE A 236 -13.17 -1.16 -10.93
C ILE A 236 -13.69 -2.01 -9.77
N SER A 237 -14.66 -2.88 -10.04
CA SER A 237 -15.17 -3.80 -9.01
C SER A 237 -14.08 -4.73 -8.47
N GLN A 238 -14.16 -5.08 -7.18
CA GLN A 238 -13.20 -5.99 -6.55
C GLN A 238 -13.03 -7.33 -7.27
N LYS A 239 -14.12 -7.93 -7.76
CA LYS A 239 -14.05 -9.21 -8.48
C LYS A 239 -13.14 -9.13 -9.70
N ARG A 240 -13.21 -8.00 -10.44
CA ARG A 240 -12.34 -7.74 -11.58
C ARG A 240 -10.92 -7.45 -11.12
N MET A 241 -10.75 -6.63 -10.08
CA MET A 241 -9.44 -6.29 -9.53
C MET A 241 -8.66 -7.55 -9.08
N ILE A 242 -9.29 -8.46 -8.34
CA ILE A 242 -8.68 -9.73 -7.92
C ILE A 242 -8.31 -10.62 -9.13
N LYS A 243 -9.13 -10.63 -10.18
CA LYS A 243 -8.93 -11.50 -11.35
C LYS A 243 -7.85 -10.99 -12.29
N GLU A 244 -7.85 -9.70 -12.58
CA GLU A 244 -7.06 -9.10 -13.66
C GLU A 244 -5.84 -8.32 -13.13
N PHE A 245 -5.89 -7.85 -11.88
CA PHE A 245 -4.93 -6.88 -11.34
C PHE A 245 -4.50 -7.22 -9.92
N LYS A 246 -4.40 -8.51 -9.57
CA LYS A 246 -4.04 -8.96 -8.21
C LYS A 246 -2.75 -8.31 -7.71
N GLY A 247 -1.79 -8.06 -8.61
CA GLY A 247 -0.52 -7.42 -8.27
C GLY A 247 -0.65 -5.96 -7.81
N GLU A 248 -1.78 -5.29 -8.02
CA GLU A 248 -1.98 -3.89 -7.61
C GLU A 248 -2.54 -3.74 -6.19
N MET A 249 -2.76 -4.86 -5.49
CA MET A 249 -3.19 -4.91 -4.10
C MET A 249 -2.31 -5.89 -3.33
N ILE A 250 -1.43 -5.38 -2.46
CA ILE A 250 -0.52 -6.23 -1.68
C ILE A 250 -0.84 -6.11 -0.19
N TYR A 251 -0.90 -7.25 0.48
CA TYR A 251 -1.12 -7.35 1.91
C TYR A 251 0.03 -8.10 2.57
N ASN A 252 0.72 -7.45 3.50
CA ASN A 252 1.71 -8.09 4.35
C ASN A 252 1.07 -8.55 5.66
N GLN A 253 1.33 -9.81 6.00
CA GLN A 253 0.79 -10.47 7.18
C GLN A 253 1.56 -10.05 8.44
N GLU A 254 0.97 -10.33 9.61
CA GLU A 254 1.61 -10.21 10.92
C GLU A 254 2.95 -10.98 10.95
N VAL A 255 2.94 -12.21 10.41
CA VAL A 255 4.13 -13.07 10.32
C VAL A 255 4.77 -12.95 8.94
N ASP A 256 6.02 -12.48 8.93
CA ASP A 256 6.85 -12.38 7.73
C ASP A 256 7.26 -13.76 7.20
N LYS A 257 6.95 -14.03 5.93
CA LYS A 257 7.24 -15.31 5.27
C LYS A 257 8.19 -15.12 4.11
N HIS A 258 9.45 -15.52 4.33
CA HIS A 258 10.51 -15.45 3.33
C HIS A 258 11.07 -16.84 3.05
N PHE A 259 11.70 -17.02 1.90
CA PHE A 259 12.51 -18.21 1.64
C PHE A 259 13.79 -18.14 2.50
N PRO A 260 13.95 -19.01 3.51
CA PRO A 260 14.98 -18.81 4.54
C PRO A 260 16.42 -18.98 4.02
N HIS A 261 16.59 -19.61 2.86
CA HIS A 261 17.89 -19.89 2.25
C HIS A 261 18.35 -18.80 1.28
N LEU A 262 17.43 -17.94 0.81
CA LEU A 262 17.76 -16.81 -0.05
C LEU A 262 18.35 -15.68 0.80
N THR A 263 19.26 -14.94 0.20
CA THR A 263 19.78 -13.69 0.74
C THR A 263 18.76 -12.55 0.61
N VAL A 264 18.94 -11.48 1.38
CA VAL A 264 18.11 -10.27 1.25
C VAL A 264 18.21 -9.70 -0.16
N GLY A 265 19.43 -9.63 -0.71
CA GLY A 265 19.67 -9.17 -2.08
C GLY A 265 18.92 -10.01 -3.11
N GLU A 266 19.06 -11.34 -3.07
CA GLU A 266 18.35 -12.25 -3.98
C GLU A 266 16.82 -12.12 -3.86
N THR A 267 16.30 -11.94 -2.65
CA THR A 267 14.86 -11.79 -2.39
C THR A 267 14.31 -10.52 -3.05
N LEU A 268 14.97 -9.38 -2.84
CA LEU A 268 14.54 -8.10 -3.39
C LEU A 268 14.79 -8.01 -4.90
N GLU A 269 15.89 -8.57 -5.41
CA GLU A 269 16.13 -8.66 -6.84
C GLU A 269 15.11 -9.54 -7.55
N PHE A 270 14.70 -10.65 -6.92
CA PHE A 270 13.62 -11.48 -7.44
C PHE A 270 12.31 -10.70 -7.51
N ALA A 271 11.93 -9.99 -6.43
CA ALA A 271 10.75 -9.12 -6.40
C ALA A 271 10.79 -8.04 -7.50
N ALA A 272 11.94 -7.39 -7.70
CA ALA A 272 12.13 -6.41 -8.76
C ALA A 272 12.00 -7.05 -10.16
N SER A 273 12.48 -8.28 -10.31
CA SER A 273 12.48 -9.00 -11.58
C SER A 273 11.06 -9.32 -12.06
N VAL A 274 10.16 -9.68 -11.15
CA VAL A 274 8.77 -10.05 -11.50
C VAL A 274 7.90 -8.83 -11.81
N ARG A 275 8.36 -7.63 -11.45
CA ARG A 275 7.68 -6.34 -11.69
C ARG A 275 8.48 -5.41 -12.59
N THR A 276 9.50 -5.92 -13.27
CA THR A 276 10.35 -5.09 -14.15
C THR A 276 9.50 -4.50 -15.29
N PRO A 277 9.49 -3.17 -15.46
CA PRO A 277 8.80 -2.53 -16.58
C PRO A 277 9.49 -2.87 -17.90
N GLU A 278 8.73 -2.83 -18.99
CA GLU A 278 9.27 -3.02 -20.34
C GLU A 278 10.20 -1.86 -20.72
N HIS A 279 9.69 -0.64 -20.57
CA HIS A 279 10.44 0.60 -20.66
C HIS A 279 11.18 0.84 -19.36
N ARG A 280 12.52 0.74 -19.43
CA ARG A 280 13.41 0.97 -18.30
C ARG A 280 14.14 2.27 -18.50
N ILE A 281 14.40 2.96 -17.39
CA ILE A 281 15.26 4.14 -17.35
C ILE A 281 16.58 3.83 -18.08
N GLN A 282 17.00 4.75 -18.94
CA GLN A 282 18.31 4.72 -19.60
C GLN A 282 18.63 3.42 -20.37
N HIS A 283 17.61 2.71 -20.87
CA HIS A 283 17.76 1.43 -21.58
C HIS A 283 18.53 0.35 -20.79
N MET A 284 18.58 0.45 -19.45
CA MET A 284 19.26 -0.52 -18.59
C MET A 284 18.80 -1.94 -18.91
N SER A 285 19.70 -2.93 -18.84
CA SER A 285 19.30 -4.34 -18.90
C SER A 285 18.38 -4.69 -17.72
N ARG A 286 17.59 -5.77 -17.86
CA ARG A 286 16.65 -6.17 -16.81
C ARG A 286 17.40 -6.50 -15.52
N SER A 287 18.53 -7.18 -15.63
CA SER A 287 19.39 -7.53 -14.49
C SER A 287 19.93 -6.28 -13.78
N GLU A 288 20.47 -5.32 -14.53
CA GLU A 288 20.95 -4.06 -13.98
C GLU A 288 19.85 -3.31 -13.25
N TYR A 289 18.66 -3.18 -13.86
CA TYR A 289 17.51 -2.52 -13.24
C TYR A 289 17.10 -3.18 -11.92
N CYS A 290 17.03 -4.52 -11.88
CA CYS A 290 16.63 -5.25 -10.68
C CYS A 290 17.62 -5.05 -9.53
N GLN A 291 18.92 -5.23 -9.81
CA GLN A 291 19.96 -5.02 -8.82
C GLN A 291 19.99 -3.56 -8.35
N TYR A 292 19.78 -2.63 -9.28
CA TYR A 292 19.76 -1.20 -8.99
C TYR A 292 18.62 -0.83 -8.02
N ILE A 293 17.38 -1.17 -8.36
CA ILE A 293 16.22 -0.90 -7.50
C ILE A 293 16.34 -1.61 -6.15
N ALA A 294 16.81 -2.87 -6.13
CA ALA A 294 17.04 -3.59 -4.88
C ALA A 294 18.03 -2.83 -3.98
N LYS A 295 19.16 -2.37 -4.50
CA LYS A 295 20.16 -1.62 -3.72
C LYS A 295 19.63 -0.28 -3.21
N VAL A 296 18.88 0.47 -4.03
CA VAL A 296 18.23 1.71 -3.61
C VAL A 296 17.31 1.44 -2.42
N VAL A 297 16.41 0.47 -2.57
CA VAL A 297 15.44 0.14 -1.52
C VAL A 297 16.15 -0.36 -0.26
N MET A 298 17.16 -1.22 -0.40
CA MET A 298 17.95 -1.69 0.75
C MET A 298 18.60 -0.55 1.53
N ALA A 299 19.18 0.43 0.83
CA ALA A 299 19.77 1.59 1.50
C ALA A 299 18.72 2.47 2.18
N VAL A 300 17.56 2.69 1.56
CA VAL A 300 16.43 3.43 2.17
C VAL A 300 15.94 2.76 3.46
N PHE A 301 15.94 1.43 3.52
CA PHE A 301 15.47 0.67 4.69
C PHE A 301 16.57 0.27 5.69
N GLY A 302 17.80 0.75 5.52
CA GLY A 302 18.90 0.41 6.44
C GLY A 302 19.24 -1.08 6.41
N LEU A 303 19.39 -1.62 5.21
CA LEU A 303 19.59 -3.06 4.95
C LEU A 303 20.85 -3.33 4.11
N SER A 304 21.66 -2.32 3.73
CA SER A 304 22.76 -2.52 2.78
C SER A 304 23.78 -3.56 3.25
N HIS A 305 24.09 -3.61 4.54
CA HIS A 305 24.99 -4.64 5.12
C HIS A 305 24.45 -6.06 5.02
N THR A 306 23.13 -6.21 4.86
CA THR A 306 22.46 -7.52 4.79
C THR A 306 22.37 -8.09 3.39
N TYR A 307 22.90 -7.41 2.36
CA TYR A 307 22.76 -7.81 0.95
C TYR A 307 23.09 -9.29 0.69
N ASN A 308 24.23 -9.78 1.20
CA ASN A 308 24.64 -11.18 1.07
C ASN A 308 24.25 -12.06 2.26
N THR A 309 23.43 -11.56 3.18
CA THR A 309 22.98 -12.29 4.37
C THR A 309 21.68 -12.99 4.07
N LYS A 310 21.56 -14.26 4.48
CA LYS A 310 20.30 -15.03 4.39
C LYS A 310 19.20 -14.34 5.17
N VAL A 311 17.97 -14.33 4.65
CA VAL A 311 16.82 -13.82 5.41
C VAL A 311 16.58 -14.68 6.66
N GLY A 312 16.72 -16.00 6.51
CA GLY A 312 16.55 -16.96 7.61
C GLY A 312 15.11 -17.08 8.12
N ASN A 313 14.95 -17.85 9.19
CA ASN A 313 13.70 -18.04 9.94
C ASN A 313 14.04 -18.63 11.33
N ASP A 314 13.05 -19.24 12.01
CA ASP A 314 13.24 -19.84 13.34
C ASP A 314 14.22 -21.02 13.36
N PHE A 315 14.51 -21.64 12.22
CA PHE A 315 15.40 -22.81 12.09
C PHE A 315 16.71 -22.51 11.36
N VAL A 316 16.70 -21.52 10.46
CA VAL A 316 17.84 -21.11 9.65
C VAL A 316 18.28 -19.73 10.11
N ARG A 317 19.51 -19.64 10.62
CA ARG A 317 20.10 -18.35 11.01
C ARG A 317 20.14 -17.40 9.80
N GLY A 318 19.71 -16.17 10.02
CA GLY A 318 19.72 -15.09 9.04
C GLY A 318 19.82 -13.72 9.72
N VAL A 319 19.16 -12.73 9.13
CA VAL A 319 19.02 -11.38 9.70
C VAL A 319 18.22 -11.39 11.01
N SER A 320 18.31 -10.30 11.78
CA SER A 320 17.51 -10.11 12.99
C SER A 320 16.01 -10.03 12.70
N GLY A 321 15.17 -10.20 13.71
CA GLY A 321 13.70 -10.09 13.54
C GLY A 321 13.26 -8.71 13.04
N GLY A 322 13.88 -7.64 13.55
CA GLY A 322 13.61 -6.27 13.11
C GLY A 322 14.04 -6.02 11.67
N GLU A 323 15.23 -6.50 11.28
CA GLU A 323 15.67 -6.46 9.88
C GLU A 323 14.73 -7.27 8.98
N ARG A 324 14.28 -8.46 9.39
CA ARG A 324 13.33 -9.27 8.62
C ARG A 324 12.00 -8.54 8.37
N LYS A 325 11.48 -7.81 9.36
CA LYS A 325 10.28 -6.97 9.14
C LYS A 325 10.56 -5.86 8.11
N ARG A 326 11.74 -5.22 8.17
CA ARG A 326 12.15 -4.24 7.16
C ARG A 326 12.31 -4.86 5.77
N VAL A 327 12.81 -6.10 5.67
CA VAL A 327 12.89 -6.85 4.40
C VAL A 327 11.51 -7.03 3.77
N SER A 328 10.49 -7.40 4.56
CA SER A 328 9.11 -7.50 4.04
C SER A 328 8.56 -6.16 3.54
N ILE A 329 8.84 -5.06 4.26
CA ILE A 329 8.41 -3.72 3.84
C ILE A 329 9.14 -3.30 2.55
N ALA A 330 10.45 -3.57 2.48
CA ALA A 330 11.27 -3.34 1.30
C ALA A 330 10.76 -4.14 0.08
N GLU A 331 10.42 -5.41 0.26
CA GLU A 331 9.88 -6.25 -0.80
C GLU A 331 8.57 -5.69 -1.37
N MET A 332 7.65 -5.25 -0.50
CA MET A 332 6.41 -4.58 -0.94
C MET A 332 6.68 -3.28 -1.68
N MET A 333 7.67 -2.49 -1.25
CA MET A 333 8.04 -1.25 -1.93
C MET A 333 8.61 -1.53 -3.32
N VAL A 334 9.49 -2.52 -3.45
CA VAL A 334 10.02 -2.97 -4.75
C VAL A 334 8.90 -3.47 -5.67
N ALA A 335 7.89 -4.14 -5.11
CA ALA A 335 6.75 -4.60 -5.89
C ALA A 335 5.94 -3.45 -6.51
N GLY A 336 5.99 -2.24 -5.94
CA GLY A 336 5.41 -1.04 -6.55
C GLY A 336 3.89 -1.11 -6.73
N SER A 337 3.19 -1.65 -5.74
CA SER A 337 1.73 -1.71 -5.71
C SER A 337 1.13 -0.39 -5.21
N PRO A 338 0.09 0.16 -5.87
CA PRO A 338 -0.54 1.42 -5.46
C PRO A 338 -1.41 1.27 -4.20
N LEU A 339 -1.89 0.06 -3.88
CA LEU A 339 -2.53 -0.23 -2.60
C LEU A 339 -1.73 -1.28 -1.84
N THR A 340 -1.35 -0.92 -0.63
CA THR A 340 -0.54 -1.75 0.26
C THR A 340 -1.11 -1.69 1.67
N ALA A 341 -1.23 -2.84 2.33
CA ALA A 341 -1.62 -2.93 3.72
C ALA A 341 -0.58 -3.73 4.52
N TRP A 342 -0.28 -3.26 5.73
CA TRP A 342 0.61 -3.92 6.67
C TRP A 342 -0.18 -4.33 7.90
N ASP A 343 -0.23 -5.64 8.16
CA ASP A 343 -0.74 -6.17 9.41
C ASP A 343 0.41 -6.33 10.42
N ASN A 344 0.10 -6.13 11.69
CA ASN A 344 1.08 -6.06 12.76
C ASN A 344 0.93 -7.17 13.77
#